data_AF-A0AAW1NXL6-F1
#
_entry.id   AF-A0AAW1NXL6-F1
#
_cell.length_a   1.000
_cell.length_b   1.000
_cell.length_c   1.000
_cell.angle_alpha   90.00
_cell.angle_beta   90.00
_cell.angle_gamma   90.00
#
_symmetry.space_group_name_H-M   'P 1'
#
loop_
_entity.id
_entity.type
_entity.pdbx_description
1 polymer ?
#
loop_
_entity_poly.entity_id
_entity_poly.type
_entity_poly.pdbx_seq_one_letter_code
_entity_poly.pdbx_strand_id
1 'polypeptide(L)'
;MRTTNQLTSQVEEAALNALGRAHKVPVPPITPMGKSRWGVLGDTRAANVLVRTNGSMVDVRFVDFDWAGLVGRARYPSSMNHWTLVWPKGVEESLQITAAKDKLVLRGSFKGYT
;
A
#
# COMPACT_ATOMS: atom_id res chain seq x y z
N MET A 1 -29.49 -4.87 -2.01
CA MET A 1 -28.24 -5.57 -1.65
C MET A 1 -27.21 -5.33 -2.76
N ARG A 2 -25.98 -4.90 -2.44
CA ARG A 2 -24.89 -4.88 -3.44
C ARG A 2 -24.39 -6.30 -3.65
N THR A 3 -24.00 -6.64 -4.87
CA THR A 3 -23.34 -7.93 -5.14
C THR A 3 -21.91 -7.91 -4.59
N THR A 4 -21.34 -9.07 -4.27
CA THR A 4 -19.95 -9.20 -3.78
C THR A 4 -18.96 -8.50 -4.71
N ASN A 5 -19.15 -8.63 -6.03
CA ASN A 5 -18.27 -8.02 -7.04
C ASN A 5 -18.35 -6.47 -7.03
N GLN A 6 -19.54 -5.90 -6.85
CA GLN A 6 -19.70 -4.44 -6.75
C GLN A 6 -19.02 -3.86 -5.51
N LEU A 7 -19.09 -4.57 -4.39
CA LEU A 7 -18.43 -4.15 -3.16
C LEU A 7 -16.90 -4.23 -3.29
N THR A 8 -16.37 -5.30 -3.90
CA THR A 8 -14.92 -5.44 -4.13
C THR A 8 -14.38 -4.32 -5.02
N SER A 9 -15.04 -4.01 -6.14
CA SER A 9 -14.62 -2.90 -7.01
C SER A 9 -14.66 -1.55 -6.31
N GLN A 10 -15.68 -1.28 -5.51
CA GLN A 10 -15.78 -0.04 -4.74
C GLN A 10 -14.66 0.08 -3.69
N VAL A 11 -14.34 -1.01 -3.01
CA VAL A 11 -13.26 -1.05 -2.02
C VAL A 11 -11.89 -0.89 -2.69
N GLU A 12 -11.65 -1.55 -3.83
CA GLU A 12 -10.41 -1.39 -4.59
C GLU A 12 -10.19 0.07 -5.00
N GLU A 13 -11.22 0.71 -5.56
CA GLU A 13 -11.15 2.12 -5.96
C GLU A 13 -10.88 3.04 -4.75
N ALA A 14 -11.61 2.83 -3.65
CA ALA A 14 -11.42 3.59 -2.43
C ALA A 14 -10.00 3.41 -1.86
N ALA A 15 -9.45 2.19 -1.90
CA ALA A 15 -8.11 1.89 -1.44
C ALA A 15 -7.04 2.55 -2.32
N LEU A 16 -7.19 2.52 -3.65
CA LEU A 16 -6.30 3.21 -4.58
C LEU A 16 -6.28 4.72 -4.34
N ASN A 17 -7.44 5.32 -4.09
CA ASN A 17 -7.57 6.73 -3.75
C ASN A 17 -6.92 7.05 -2.40
N ALA A 18 -7.11 6.20 -1.39
CA ALA A 18 -6.49 6.35 -0.08
C ALA A 18 -4.96 6.23 -0.14
N LEU A 19 -4.43 5.27 -0.92
CA LEU A 19 -3.00 5.12 -1.13
C LEU A 19 -2.38 6.35 -1.80
N GLY A 20 -3.07 6.90 -2.80
CA GLY A 20 -2.67 8.15 -3.46
C GLY A 20 -2.61 9.35 -2.51
N ARG A 21 -3.48 9.38 -1.47
CA ARG A 21 -3.40 10.38 -0.40
C ARG A 21 -2.26 10.09 0.58
N ALA A 22 -2.06 8.84 0.97
CA ALA A 22 -1.00 8.42 1.89
C ALA A 22 0.40 8.82 1.39
N HIS A 23 0.68 8.65 0.09
CA HIS A 23 1.95 9.09 -0.52
C HIS A 23 2.16 10.61 -0.54
N LYS A 24 1.12 11.39 -0.24
CA LYS A 24 1.16 12.86 -0.13
C LYS A 24 1.06 13.33 1.32
N VAL A 25 1.19 12.43 2.30
CA VAL A 25 1.32 12.81 3.70
C VAL A 25 2.80 13.12 3.97
N PRO A 26 3.15 14.35 4.40
CA PRO A 26 4.52 14.69 4.70
C PRO A 26 4.97 13.95 5.98
N VAL A 27 6.08 13.23 5.88
CA VAL A 27 6.80 12.66 7.02
C VAL A 27 7.71 13.75 7.58
N PRO A 28 7.50 14.18 8.84
CA PRO A 28 8.30 15.23 9.44
C PRO A 28 9.77 14.79 9.56
N PRO A 29 10.72 15.73 9.50
CA PRO A 29 12.13 15.40 9.71
C PRO A 29 12.37 14.94 11.15
N ILE A 30 13.33 14.04 11.34
CA ILE A 30 13.77 13.62 12.68
C ILE A 30 14.46 14.79 13.41
N THR A 31 15.15 15.66 12.67
CA THR A 31 15.84 16.83 13.20
C THR A 31 15.02 18.10 12.95
N PRO A 32 15.01 19.08 13.88
CA PRO A 32 14.26 20.34 13.72
C PRO A 32 14.58 21.14 12.44
N MET A 33 15.83 21.07 11.95
CA MET A 33 16.27 21.77 10.73
C MET A 33 16.11 20.93 9.45
N GLY A 34 15.56 19.72 9.53
CA GLY A 34 15.43 18.85 8.38
C GLY A 34 14.28 19.27 7.45
N LYS A 35 14.23 18.68 6.25
CA LYS A 35 13.10 18.84 5.35
C LYS A 35 12.14 17.66 5.49
N SER A 36 10.84 17.93 5.50
CA SER A 36 9.83 16.89 5.38
C SER A 36 10.04 16.09 4.09
N ARG A 37 9.71 14.81 4.15
CA ARG A 37 9.78 13.88 3.01
C ARG A 37 8.45 13.17 2.80
N TRP A 38 8.38 12.32 1.80
CA TRP A 38 7.21 11.51 1.50
C TRP A 38 7.44 10.06 1.93
N GLY A 39 6.36 9.40 2.35
CA GLY A 39 6.37 8.00 2.74
C GLY A 39 5.96 7.05 1.61
N VAL A 40 6.48 5.83 1.69
CA VAL A 40 5.98 4.63 1.00
C VAL A 40 5.67 3.56 2.04
N LEU A 41 4.82 2.62 1.67
CA LEU A 41 4.41 1.53 2.55
C LEU A 41 5.21 0.27 2.21
N GLY A 42 5.16 -0.19 0.96
CA GLY A 42 5.77 -1.45 0.55
C GLY A 42 4.79 -2.61 0.65
N ASP A 43 4.15 -2.80 1.81
CA ASP A 43 3.18 -3.89 2.00
C ASP A 43 1.72 -3.41 1.94
N THR A 44 1.27 -3.07 0.74
CA THR A 44 -0.10 -2.55 0.48
C THR A 44 -1.11 -3.64 0.10
N ARG A 45 -0.83 -4.89 0.42
CA ARG A 45 -1.72 -6.02 0.08
C ARG A 45 -3.06 -5.87 0.77
N ALA A 46 -4.14 -6.40 0.18
CA ALA A 46 -5.51 -6.28 0.70
C ALA A 46 -5.66 -6.67 2.18
N ALA A 47 -4.88 -7.63 2.68
CA ALA A 47 -4.87 -8.02 4.09
C ALA A 47 -4.44 -6.89 5.04
N ASN A 48 -3.69 -5.90 4.55
CA ASN A 48 -3.22 -4.73 5.29
C ASN A 48 -4.10 -3.49 5.07
N VAL A 49 -5.27 -3.66 4.44
CA VAL A 49 -6.22 -2.59 4.16
C VAL A 49 -7.40 -2.69 5.14
N LEU A 50 -7.48 -1.74 6.05
CA LEU A 50 -8.62 -1.60 6.95
C LEU A 50 -9.71 -0.77 6.28
N VAL A 51 -10.92 -1.33 6.20
CA VAL A 51 -12.08 -0.69 5.58
C VAL A 51 -13.14 -0.46 6.63
N ARG A 52 -13.56 0.80 6.79
CA ARG A 52 -14.76 1.16 7.57
C ARG A 52 -15.83 1.65 6.62
N THR A 53 -17.00 1.03 6.67
CA THR A 53 -18.16 1.46 5.89
C THR A 53 -19.16 2.17 6.80
N ASN A 54 -19.73 3.28 6.30
CA ASN A 54 -20.87 3.94 6.91
C ASN A 54 -21.83 4.37 5.80
N GLY A 55 -22.85 3.56 5.54
CA GLY A 55 -23.75 3.73 4.40
C GLY A 55 -23.01 3.69 3.06
N SER A 56 -22.95 4.82 2.36
CA SER A 56 -22.21 4.98 1.11
C SER A 56 -20.73 5.33 1.29
N MET A 57 -20.32 5.77 2.47
CA MET A 57 -18.95 6.18 2.74
C MET A 57 -18.05 4.97 3.00
N VAL A 58 -16.88 4.95 2.36
CA VAL A 58 -15.82 3.96 2.56
C VAL A 58 -14.57 4.71 3.03
N ASP A 59 -14.23 4.58 4.32
CA ASP A 59 -12.95 5.07 4.86
C ASP A 59 -11.94 3.94 4.83
N VAL A 60 -10.76 4.23 4.28
CA VAL A 60 -9.69 3.24 4.09
C VAL A 60 -8.45 3.71 4.83
N ARG A 61 -7.87 2.81 5.62
CA ARG A 61 -6.58 2.99 6.29
C ARG A 61 -5.66 1.83 5.90
N PHE A 62 -4.37 2.13 5.83
CA PHE A 62 -3.33 1.13 5.61
C PHE A 62 -2.60 0.88 6.92
N VAL A 63 -2.20 -0.37 7.13
CA VAL A 63 -1.35 -0.78 8.24
C VAL A 63 -0.12 -1.47 7.67
N ASP A 64 1.05 -0.93 7.96
CA ASP A 64 2.34 -1.51 7.56
C ASP A 64 3.26 -1.44 8.77
N PHE A 65 3.74 -2.59 9.24
CA PHE A 65 4.50 -2.68 10.48
C PHE A 65 6.01 -2.60 10.27
N ASP A 66 6.51 -2.95 9.08
CA ASP A 66 7.92 -3.30 8.91
C ASP A 66 8.58 -2.75 7.63
N TRP A 67 7.80 -2.41 6.59
CA TRP A 67 8.35 -2.09 5.26
C TRP A 67 8.29 -0.59 4.95
N ALA A 68 7.36 0.11 5.62
CA ALA A 68 7.15 1.52 5.40
C ALA A 68 8.40 2.35 5.68
N GLY A 69 8.59 3.38 4.86
CA GLY A 69 9.74 4.27 5.03
C GLY A 69 9.74 5.44 4.05
N LEU A 70 10.88 6.13 3.99
CA LEU A 70 11.01 7.31 3.15
C LEU A 70 11.19 6.94 1.67
N VAL A 71 10.52 7.66 0.78
CA VAL A 71 10.74 7.58 -0.68
C VAL A 71 12.23 7.69 -1.00
N GLY A 72 12.72 6.79 -1.87
CA GLY A 72 14.12 6.74 -2.29
C GLY A 72 15.08 6.14 -1.25
N ARG A 73 14.59 5.73 -0.07
CA ARG A 73 15.39 5.06 0.96
C ARG A 73 14.85 3.68 1.32
N ALA A 74 13.54 3.57 1.50
CA ALA A 74 12.90 2.30 1.83
C ALA A 74 13.11 1.27 0.71
N ARG A 75 13.39 0.02 1.11
CA ARG A 75 13.65 -1.11 0.23
C ARG A 75 12.87 -2.32 0.72
N TYR A 76 12.47 -3.18 -0.20
CA TYR A 76 11.86 -4.45 0.16
C TYR A 76 12.86 -5.31 0.95
N PRO A 77 12.40 -6.09 1.94
CA PRO A 77 13.27 -6.96 2.73
C PRO A 77 13.92 -8.03 1.85
N SER A 78 15.04 -8.59 2.29
CA SER A 78 15.74 -9.69 1.60
C SER A 78 15.07 -11.06 1.77
N SER A 79 14.02 -11.13 2.58
CA SER A 79 13.31 -12.36 2.92
C SER A 79 11.82 -12.23 2.57
N MET A 80 11.52 -11.80 1.35
CA MET A 80 10.14 -11.76 0.87
C MET A 80 9.62 -13.19 0.72
N ASN A 81 8.37 -13.43 1.10
CA ASN A 81 7.76 -14.75 0.91
C ASN A 81 7.43 -14.94 -0.58
N HIS A 82 8.06 -15.92 -1.22
CA HIS A 82 7.82 -16.33 -2.61
C HIS A 82 7.10 -17.69 -2.73
N TRP A 83 6.73 -18.31 -1.62
CA TRP A 83 6.13 -19.66 -1.62
C TRP A 83 4.62 -19.63 -1.81
N THR A 84 3.95 -18.66 -1.20
CA THR A 84 2.48 -18.53 -1.26
C THR A 84 2.02 -17.23 -1.92
N LEU A 85 2.96 -16.43 -2.42
CA LEU A 85 2.70 -15.11 -2.96
C LEU A 85 3.48 -14.90 -4.25
N VAL A 86 2.79 -14.36 -5.24
CA VAL A 86 3.39 -13.87 -6.47
C VAL A 86 3.51 -12.35 -6.39
N TRP A 87 4.74 -11.86 -6.45
CA TRP A 87 5.04 -10.44 -6.45
C TRP A 87 5.00 -9.87 -7.88
N PRO A 88 4.44 -8.66 -8.09
CA PRO A 88 4.50 -8.01 -9.39
C PRO A 88 5.95 -7.79 -9.85
N LYS A 89 6.20 -7.86 -11.16
CA LYS A 89 7.52 -7.54 -11.74
C LYS A 89 8.02 -6.17 -11.24
N GLY A 90 9.27 -6.10 -10.78
CA GLY A 90 9.87 -4.89 -10.20
C GLY A 90 9.58 -4.68 -8.70
N VAL A 91 8.83 -5.58 -8.07
CA VAL A 91 8.65 -5.70 -6.61
C VAL A 91 9.45 -6.93 -6.17
N GLU A 92 10.73 -6.69 -5.90
CA GLU A 92 11.72 -7.73 -5.62
C GLU A 92 12.59 -7.30 -4.45
N GLU A 93 13.23 -8.27 -3.81
CA GLU A 93 14.07 -8.06 -2.63
C GLU A 93 15.13 -6.97 -2.85
N SER A 94 15.40 -6.18 -1.82
CA SER A 94 16.36 -5.07 -1.83
C SER A 94 16.08 -3.93 -2.83
N LEU A 95 15.10 -4.06 -3.74
CA LEU A 95 14.72 -2.97 -4.62
C LEU A 95 14.04 -1.85 -3.82
N GLN A 96 14.22 -0.61 -4.28
CA GLN A 96 13.55 0.54 -3.68
C GLN A 96 12.04 0.41 -3.81
N ILE A 97 11.35 0.72 -2.71
CA ILE A 97 9.90 0.85 -2.66
C ILE A 97 9.53 2.21 -3.25
N THR A 98 8.50 2.22 -4.10
CA THR A 98 7.99 3.45 -4.74
C THR A 98 6.47 3.45 -4.72
N ALA A 99 5.86 4.62 -4.80
CA ALA A 99 4.40 4.76 -4.88
C ALA A 99 3.79 3.99 -6.07
N ALA A 100 4.53 3.89 -7.18
CA ALA A 100 4.09 3.10 -8.33
C ALA A 100 4.06 1.59 -8.01
N LYS A 101 5.05 1.10 -7.25
CA LYS A 101 5.12 -0.30 -6.83
C LYS A 101 4.07 -0.63 -5.78
N ASP A 102 3.85 0.24 -4.80
CA ASP A 102 2.76 0.11 -3.83
C ASP A 102 1.39 -0.01 -4.52
N LYS A 103 1.19 0.73 -5.61
CA LYS A 103 -0.02 0.61 -6.45
C LYS A 103 -0.11 -0.73 -7.18
N LEU A 104 1.02 -1.28 -7.65
CA LEU A 104 1.06 -2.60 -8.29
C LEU A 104 0.72 -3.72 -7.29
N VAL A 105 1.31 -3.67 -6.09
CA VAL A 105 1.05 -4.64 -5.01
C VAL A 105 -0.43 -4.62 -4.61
N LEU A 106 -1.01 -3.44 -4.37
CA LEU A 106 -2.41 -3.29 -4.01
C LEU A 106 -3.34 -3.88 -5.09
N ARG A 107 -3.11 -3.53 -6.37
CA ARG A 107 -3.92 -4.07 -7.49
C ARG A 107 -3.79 -5.57 -7.66
N GLY A 108 -2.59 -6.12 -7.48
CA GLY A 108 -2.37 -7.56 -7.54
C GLY A 108 -3.17 -8.28 -6.45
N SER A 109 -3.23 -7.70 -5.26
CA SER A 109 -3.88 -8.32 -4.10
C SER A 109 -5.40 -8.49 -4.23
N PHE A 110 -6.08 -7.58 -4.95
CA PHE A 110 -7.53 -7.70 -5.19
C PHE A 110 -7.90 -8.73 -6.25
N LYS A 111 -6.93 -9.18 -7.06
CA LYS A 111 -7.15 -10.20 -8.10
C LYS A 111 -6.97 -11.64 -7.60
N GLY A 112 -6.57 -11.81 -6.33
CA GLY A 112 -6.13 -13.08 -5.78
C GLY A 112 -4.68 -13.37 -6.21
N TYR A 113 -3.84 -13.75 -5.25
CA TYR A 113 -2.53 -14.31 -5.56
C TYR A 113 -2.77 -15.73 -6.13
N THR A 114 -2.62 -15.89 -7.43
CA THR A 114 -2.53 -17.21 -8.08
C THR A 114 -1.10 -17.72 -8.03
#